data_AF-A0A9D6G1Z3-F1
#
_entry.id   AF-A0A9D6G1Z3-F1
#
_cell.length_a   1.000
_cell.length_b   1.000
_cell.length_c   1.000
_cell.angle_alpha   90.00
_cell.angle_beta   90.00
_cell.angle_gamma   90.00
#
_symmetry.space_group_name_H-M   'P 1'
#
loop_
_entity.id
_entity.type
_entity.pdbx_description
1 polymer ?
#
loop_
_entity_poly.entity_id
_entity_poly.type
_entity_poly.pdbx_seq_one_letter_code
_entity_poly.pdbx_strand_id
1 'polypeptide(L)'
;AIDVIDAVGAANLKLQYDIFHMQIVEGDLAKTVERLLPRIGHMQLADVPDRHEPGTGEINFEFLLAHLDRLGYEGWIGCEYNPIGDTDQGLTWARRYL
;
A
#
# COMPACT_ATOMS: atom_id res chain seq x y z
N ALA A 1 5.04 5.52 14.65
CA ALA A 1 4.31 4.24 14.77
C ALA A 1 5.23 3.08 15.18
N ILE A 2 6.37 2.91 14.51
CA ILE A 2 7.32 1.83 14.84
C ILE A 2 7.77 1.86 16.30
N ASP A 3 8.12 3.03 16.84
CA ASP A 3 8.50 3.17 18.26
C ASP A 3 7.41 2.70 19.23
N VAL A 4 6.12 2.86 18.87
CA VAL A 4 5.00 2.38 19.69
C VAL A 4 4.92 0.86 19.62
N ILE A 5 5.09 0.26 18.44
CA ILE A 5 5.13 -1.20 18.29
C ILE A 5 6.31 -1.79 19.09
N ASP A 6 7.48 -1.14 19.02
CA ASP A 6 8.68 -1.54 19.76
C ASP A 6 8.48 -1.43 21.27
N ALA A 7 7.87 -0.35 21.75
CA ALA A 7 7.55 -0.16 23.17
C ALA A 7 6.55 -1.19 23.70
N VAL A 8 5.59 -1.62 22.88
CA VAL A 8 4.63 -2.67 23.26
C VAL A 8 5.30 -4.05 23.30
N GLY A 9 6.24 -4.33 22.39
CA GLY A 9 7.04 -5.56 22.43
C GLY A 9 6.27 -6.86 22.16
N ALA A 10 5.05 -6.78 21.63
CA ALA A 10 4.22 -7.95 21.33
C ALA A 10 4.54 -8.54 19.95
N ALA A 11 4.88 -9.83 19.90
CA ALA A 11 5.28 -10.51 18.66
C ALA A 11 4.18 -10.55 17.58
N ASN A 12 2.91 -10.49 18.00
CA ASN A 12 1.72 -10.50 17.14
C ASN A 12 1.20 -9.09 16.79
N LEU A 13 1.89 -8.02 17.20
CA LEU A 13 1.55 -6.66 16.81
C LEU A 13 2.37 -6.24 15.59
N LYS A 14 1.69 -5.81 14.53
CA LYS A 14 2.29 -5.40 13.25
C LYS A 14 1.71 -4.06 12.77
N LEU A 15 2.43 -3.40 11.88
CA LEU A 15 2.02 -2.15 11.24
C LEU A 15 1.01 -2.42 10.12
N GLN A 16 -0.07 -1.64 10.08
CA GLN A 16 -0.88 -1.45 8.88
C GLN A 16 -0.26 -0.32 8.07
N TYR A 17 0.21 -0.63 6.87
CA TYR A 17 0.91 0.33 6.00
C TYR A 17 -0.02 0.77 4.87
N ASP A 18 -0.58 1.97 5.00
CA ASP A 18 -1.43 2.57 3.97
C ASP A 18 -0.56 3.40 3.01
N ILE A 19 -0.44 2.94 1.77
CA ILE A 19 0.39 3.57 0.72
C ILE A 19 -0.05 5.01 0.43
N PHE A 20 -1.35 5.30 0.46
CA PHE A 20 -1.87 6.64 0.22
C PHE A 20 -1.39 7.62 1.29
N HIS A 21 -1.53 7.24 2.56
CA HIS A 21 -1.06 8.07 3.67
C HIS A 21 0.47 8.21 3.69
N MET A 22 1.19 7.13 3.39
CA MET A 22 2.65 7.14 3.38
C MET A 22 3.21 8.02 2.25
N GLN A 23 2.58 8.05 1.08
CA GLN A 23 3.00 8.93 -0.01
C GLN A 23 2.83 10.42 0.36
N ILE A 24 1.71 10.78 1.00
CA ILE A 24 1.43 12.17 1.40
C ILE A 24 2.37 12.65 2.51
N VAL A 25 2.65 11.79 3.50
CA VAL A 25 3.36 12.20 4.72
C VAL A 25 4.88 12.02 4.60
N GLU A 26 5.33 10.92 4.01
CA GLU A 26 6.76 10.56 3.99
C GLU A 26 7.34 10.46 2.57
N GLY A 27 6.55 10.01 1.60
CA GLY A 27 7.06 9.62 0.28
C GLY A 27 8.05 8.45 0.35
N ASP A 28 8.96 8.39 -0.63
CA ASP A 28 10.03 7.37 -0.74
C ASP A 28 9.52 5.92 -0.54
N LEU A 29 8.34 5.61 -1.08
CA LEU A 29 7.57 4.38 -0.83
C LEU A 29 8.40 3.11 -0.99
N ALA A 30 9.19 2.99 -2.06
CA ALA A 30 9.97 1.79 -2.32
C ALA A 30 10.96 1.50 -1.18
N LYS A 31 11.71 2.52 -0.73
CA LYS A 31 12.68 2.34 0.35
C LYS A 31 12.01 2.18 1.71
N THR A 32 10.91 2.89 1.97
CA THR A 32 10.20 2.76 3.25
C THR A 32 9.55 1.40 3.40
N VAL A 33 8.95 0.85 2.33
CA VAL A 33 8.44 -0.52 2.28
C VAL A 33 9.55 -1.53 2.50
N GLU A 34 10.66 -1.46 1.76
CA GLU A 34 11.80 -2.38 1.90
C GLU A 34 12.31 -2.43 3.35
N ARG A 35 12.47 -1.25 3.97
CA ARG A 35 12.94 -1.12 5.36
C ARG A 35 11.92 -1.67 6.37
N LEU A 36 10.64 -1.43 6.15
CA LEU A 36 9.59 -1.74 7.12
C LEU A 36 8.92 -3.09 6.90
N LEU A 37 9.19 -3.79 5.80
CA LEU A 37 8.51 -5.04 5.43
C LEU A 37 8.40 -6.07 6.58
N PRO A 38 9.46 -6.34 7.38
CA PRO A 38 9.36 -7.29 8.50
C PRO A 38 8.37 -6.87 9.62
N ARG A 39 8.01 -5.58 9.63
CA ARG A 39 7.12 -4.94 10.61
C ARG A 39 5.70 -4.78 10.09
N ILE A 40 5.47 -4.94 8.79
CA ILE A 40 4.16 -4.74 8.15
C ILE A 40 3.34 -6.04 8.23
N GLY A 41 2.11 -5.93 8.71
CA GLY A 41 1.15 -7.04 8.76
C GLY A 41 0.11 -6.98 7.65
N HIS A 42 -0.22 -5.77 7.18
CA HIS A 42 -1.19 -5.54 6.11
C HIS A 42 -0.86 -4.25 5.37
N MET A 43 -1.17 -4.19 4.07
CA MET A 43 -1.05 -2.98 3.27
C MET A 43 -2.39 -2.57 2.67
N GLN A 44 -2.60 -1.28 2.50
CA GLN A 44 -3.71 -0.72 1.74
C GLN A 44 -3.19 0.17 0.61
N LEU A 45 -3.96 0.28 -0.47
CA LEU A 45 -3.66 1.14 -1.61
C LEU A 45 -4.82 2.08 -1.96
N ALA A 46 -4.46 3.27 -2.38
CA ALA A 46 -5.26 4.24 -3.13
C ALA A 46 -4.29 5.24 -3.77
N ASP A 47 -4.66 5.83 -4.90
CA ASP A 47 -3.79 6.78 -5.59
C ASP A 47 -3.86 8.19 -4.97
N VAL A 48 -2.77 8.93 -5.10
CA VAL A 48 -2.62 10.31 -4.59
C VAL A 48 -2.76 11.29 -5.76
N PRO A 49 -3.49 12.41 -5.60
CA PRO A 49 -3.93 13.00 -4.33
C PRO A 49 -5.36 12.65 -3.89
N ASP A 50 -6.20 12.16 -4.78
CA ASP A 50 -7.66 12.15 -4.56
C ASP A 50 -8.23 10.85 -3.98
N ARG A 51 -7.37 9.86 -3.69
CA ARG A 51 -7.73 8.56 -3.11
C ARG A 51 -8.66 7.75 -4.01
N HIS A 52 -8.33 7.72 -5.31
CA HIS A 52 -9.02 6.96 -6.36
C HIS A 52 -8.26 5.68 -6.73
N GLU A 53 -8.72 4.99 -7.77
CA GLU A 53 -8.10 3.79 -8.34
C GLU A 53 -6.60 3.99 -8.65
N PRO A 54 -5.75 2.95 -8.51
CA PRO A 54 -4.40 2.97 -9.06
C PRO A 54 -4.31 3.40 -10.53
N GLY A 55 -3.48 4.41 -10.81
CA GLY A 55 -3.25 4.95 -12.14
C GLY A 55 -3.97 6.27 -12.44
N THR A 56 -4.69 6.83 -11.46
CA THR A 56 -5.34 8.15 -11.59
C THR A 56 -4.46 9.30 -11.11
N GLY A 57 -3.33 8.99 -10.47
CA GLY A 57 -2.52 9.94 -9.73
C GLY A 57 -1.02 9.79 -9.95
N GLU A 58 -0.24 10.19 -8.94
CA GLU A 58 1.21 10.29 -9.03
C GLU A 58 1.97 8.99 -8.75
N ILE A 59 1.31 7.96 -8.20
CA ILE A 59 1.97 6.73 -7.77
C ILE A 59 2.05 5.73 -8.93
N ASN A 60 3.25 5.31 -9.28
CA ASN A 60 3.45 4.17 -10.19
C ASN A 60 3.22 2.83 -9.46
N PHE A 61 1.96 2.40 -9.38
CA PHE A 61 1.59 1.14 -8.72
C PHE A 61 2.11 -0.10 -9.43
N GLU A 62 2.30 -0.08 -10.75
CA GLU A 62 2.89 -1.23 -11.46
C GLU A 62 4.31 -1.51 -10.96
N PHE A 63 5.12 -0.46 -10.83
CA PHE A 63 6.45 -0.59 -10.24
C PHE A 63 6.40 -1.02 -8.78
N LEU A 64 5.54 -0.39 -7.97
CA LEU A 64 5.48 -0.63 -6.53
C LEU A 64 5.01 -2.05 -6.20
N LEU A 65 3.98 -2.56 -6.88
CA LEU A 65 3.48 -3.92 -6.70
C LEU A 65 4.50 -4.97 -7.16
N ALA A 66 5.17 -4.74 -8.30
CA ALA A 66 6.28 -5.61 -8.73
C ALA A 66 7.48 -5.55 -7.75
N HIS A 67 7.69 -4.42 -7.07
CA HIS A 67 8.72 -4.31 -6.05
C HIS A 67 8.37 -5.10 -4.79
N LEU A 68 7.12 -5.07 -4.34
CA LEU A 68 6.62 -5.88 -3.23
C LEU A 68 6.77 -7.38 -3.50
N ASP A 69 6.48 -7.82 -4.73
CA ASP A 69 6.68 -9.20 -5.18
C ASP A 69 8.16 -9.61 -5.07
N ARG A 70 9.09 -8.76 -5.56
CA ARG A 70 10.54 -9.00 -5.43
C ARG A 70 11.04 -9.05 -3.99
N LEU A 71 10.41 -8.32 -3.08
CA LEU A 71 10.74 -8.32 -1.66
C LEU A 71 10.10 -9.51 -0.91
N GLY A 72 9.22 -10.28 -1.56
CA GLY A 72 8.57 -11.45 -0.96
C GLY A 72 7.46 -11.09 0.02
N TYR A 73 6.68 -10.03 -0.24
CA TYR A 73 5.48 -9.75 0.56
C TYR A 73 4.38 -10.78 0.26
N GLU A 74 4.02 -11.60 1.25
CA GLU A 74 3.00 -12.65 1.11
C GLU A 74 1.62 -12.25 1.67
N GLY A 75 1.49 -11.04 2.20
CA GLY A 75 0.25 -10.55 2.78
C GLY A 75 -0.75 -10.01 1.76
N TRP A 76 -1.95 -9.69 2.23
CA TRP A 76 -2.98 -9.06 1.40
C TRP A 76 -2.75 -7.56 1.23
N ILE A 77 -3.12 -7.04 0.06
CA ILE A 77 -3.20 -5.61 -0.22
C ILE A 77 -4.67 -5.22 -0.36
N GLY A 78 -5.17 -4.40 0.57
CA GLY A 78 -6.53 -3.88 0.54
C GLY A 78 -6.69 -2.75 -0.46
N CYS A 79 -7.74 -2.80 -1.29
CA CYS A 79 -8.08 -1.75 -2.24
C CYS A 79 -9.01 -0.72 -1.58
N GLU A 80 -8.45 0.18 -0.77
CA GLU A 80 -9.21 1.15 0.04
C GLU A 80 -9.21 2.55 -0.61
N TYR A 81 -9.92 2.66 -1.73
CA TYR A 81 -10.09 3.90 -2.47
C TYR A 81 -11.57 4.21 -2.72
N ASN A 82 -11.87 5.46 -3.08
CA ASN A 82 -13.17 5.89 -3.55
C ASN A 82 -13.18 5.79 -5.07
N PRO A 83 -14.01 4.93 -5.70
CA PRO A 83 -14.08 4.87 -7.15
C PRO A 83 -14.44 6.22 -7.77
N ILE A 84 -13.81 6.62 -8.88
CA ILE A 84 -14.16 7.87 -9.59
C ILE A 84 -15.62 7.84 -10.06
N GLY A 85 -16.11 6.66 -10.42
CA GLY A 85 -17.48 6.46 -10.89
C GLY A 85 -17.99 5.08 -10.52
N ASP A 86 -18.55 4.39 -11.50
CA ASP A 86 -19.00 3.01 -11.31
C ASP A 86 -17.83 2.08 -10.97
N THR A 87 -17.96 1.30 -9.90
CA THR A 87 -16.90 0.45 -9.38
C THR A 87 -16.44 -0.57 -10.42
N ASP A 88 -17.37 -1.24 -11.09
CA ASP A 88 -17.03 -2.32 -12.04
C ASP A 88 -16.28 -1.77 -13.27
N GLN A 89 -16.66 -0.57 -13.72
CA GLN A 89 -15.95 0.13 -14.80
C GLN A 89 -14.54 0.57 -14.39
N GLY A 90 -14.33 0.95 -13.13
CA GLY A 90 -13.03 1.36 -12.58
C GLY A 90 -12.01 0.22 -12.44
N LEU A 91 -12.44 -1.04 -12.38
CA LEU A 91 -11.58 -2.21 -12.13
C LEU A 91 -10.63 -2.59 -13.28
N THR A 92 -10.48 -1.76 -14.32
CA THR A 92 -9.54 -2.04 -15.43
C THR A 92 -8.10 -2.23 -14.96
N TRP A 93 -7.65 -1.47 -13.95
CA TRP A 93 -6.32 -1.60 -13.35
C TRP A 93 -6.10 -2.99 -12.70
N ALA A 94 -7.16 -3.55 -12.10
CA ALA A 94 -7.11 -4.80 -11.34
C ALA A 94 -7.11 -6.05 -12.22
N ARG A 95 -7.57 -5.97 -13.47
CA ARG A 95 -7.75 -7.12 -14.38
C ARG A 95 -6.50 -7.99 -14.59
N ARG A 96 -5.31 -7.45 -14.39
CA ARG A 96 -4.05 -8.19 -14.51
C ARG A 96 -3.72 -9.07 -13.28
N TYR A 97 -4.47 -8.91 -12.19
CA TYR A 97 -4.29 -9.59 -10.91
C TYR A 97 -5.47 -10.50 -10.52
N LEU A 98 -6.50 -10.56 -11.37
CA LEU A 98 -7.69 -11.41 -11.25
C LEU A 98 -7.57 -12.62 -12.18
#